data_AF-A0AAV7TGA2-F1
#
_entry.id   AF-A0AAV7TGA2-F1
#
_cell.length_a   1.000
_cell.length_b   1.000
_cell.length_c   1.000
_cell.angle_alpha   90.00
_cell.angle_beta   90.00
_cell.angle_gamma   90.00
#
_symmetry.space_group_name_H-M   'P 1'
#
loop_
_entity.id
_entity.type
_entity.pdbx_description
1 polymer ?
#
loop_
_entity_poly.entity_id
_entity_poly.type
_entity_poly.pdbx_seq_one_letter_code
_entity_poly.pdbx_strand_id
1 'polypeptide(L)' 'YPRYSVVGDHLSGEHHLKIQRAELQDDAVYECQAIQAAIRSRPARLTV' A
#
# COMPACT_ATOMS: atom_id res chain seq x y z
N TYR A 1 15.15 -3.91 9.16
CA TYR A 1 13.94 -4.72 8.93
C TYR A 1 12.81 -3.78 8.51
N PRO A 2 12.39 -3.75 7.24
CA PRO A 2 11.35 -2.82 6.82
C PRO A 2 9.98 -3.28 7.33
N ARG A 3 9.21 -2.39 7.97
CA ARG A 3 7.83 -2.67 8.45
C ARG A 3 6.80 -2.66 7.32
N TYR A 4 7.12 -2.04 6.19
CA TYR A 4 6.28 -1.95 5.01
C TYR A 4 6.73 -2.98 3.99
N SER A 5 5.77 -3.69 3.40
CA SER A 5 6.02 -4.65 2.32
C SER A 5 4.84 -4.63 1.36
N VAL A 6 5.09 -4.87 0.07
CA VAL A 6 4.03 -5.12 -0.91
C VAL A 6 3.85 -6.63 -1.01
N VAL A 7 2.63 -7.10 -0.82
CA VAL A 7 2.23 -8.50 -0.91
C VAL A 7 1.05 -8.63 -1.87
N GLY A 8 0.67 -9.85 -2.24
CA GLY A 8 -0.44 -10.10 -3.17
C GLY A 8 0.00 -10.94 -4.37
N ASP A 9 -0.98 -11.46 -5.09
CA ASP A 9 -0.73 -12.28 -6.28
C ASP A 9 -0.46 -11.37 -7.49
N HIS A 10 0.80 -11.36 -7.93
CA HIS A 10 1.22 -10.55 -9.06
C HIS A 10 0.70 -11.09 -10.39
N LEU A 11 0.32 -12.37 -10.45
CA LEU A 11 -0.24 -12.98 -11.66
C LEU A 11 -1.70 -12.55 -11.87
N SER A 12 -2.43 -12.29 -10.79
CA SER A 12 -3.78 -11.73 -10.83
C SER A 12 -3.79 -10.19 -10.87
N GLY A 13 -2.63 -9.54 -10.68
CA GLY A 13 -2.48 -8.08 -10.62
C GLY A 13 -2.80 -7.48 -9.24
N GLU A 14 -2.82 -8.30 -8.20
CA GLU A 14 -3.07 -7.86 -6.83
C GLU A 14 -1.78 -7.36 -6.16
N HIS A 15 -1.80 -6.08 -5.74
CA HIS A 15 -0.72 -5.44 -5.00
C HIS A 15 -1.25 -4.75 -3.74
N HIS A 16 -0.88 -5.25 -2.59
CA HIS A 16 -1.40 -4.85 -1.29
C HIS A 16 -0.25 -4.32 -0.43
N LEU A 17 -0.42 -3.14 0.14
CA LEU A 17 0.50 -2.61 1.15
C LEU A 17 0.25 -3.32 2.49
N LYS A 18 1.27 -3.99 3.02
CA LYS A 18 1.28 -4.61 4.34
C LYS A 18 2.18 -3.81 5.28
N ILE A 19 1.58 -3.30 6.36
CA ILE A 19 2.27 -2.59 7.44
C ILE A 19 2.30 -3.50 8.67
N GLN A 20 3.50 -3.92 9.07
CA GLN A 20 3.69 -4.74 10.27
C GLN A 20 3.86 -3.86 11.51
N ARG A 21 3.07 -4.13 12.57
CA ARG A 21 3.05 -3.33 13.80
C ARG A 21 2.77 -1.85 13.50
N ALA A 22 1.55 -1.56 13.06
CA ALA A 22 1.11 -0.21 12.78
C ALA A 22 1.24 0.67 14.03
N GLU A 23 1.79 1.87 13.86
CA GLU A 23 1.98 2.88 14.88
C GLU A 23 1.21 4.15 14.50
N LEU A 24 1.04 5.10 15.43
CA LEU A 24 0.35 6.38 15.16
C LEU A 24 0.92 7.17 13.97
N GLN A 25 2.20 6.96 13.65
CA GLN A 25 2.87 7.57 12.48
C GLN A 25 2.37 7.01 11.13
N ASP A 26 1.67 5.88 11.15
CA ASP A 26 1.05 5.26 9.97
C ASP A 26 -0.36 5.80 9.68
N ASP A 27 -0.92 6.70 10.51
CA ASP A 27 -2.19 7.40 10.18
C ASP A 27 -1.94 8.36 9.02
N ALA A 28 -2.35 7.94 7.83
CA ALA A 28 -2.09 8.63 6.58
C ALA A 28 -3.07 8.20 5.48
N VAL A 29 -2.97 8.84 4.32
CA VAL A 29 -3.68 8.43 3.11
C VAL A 29 -2.71 7.71 2.20
N TYR A 30 -3.05 6.48 1.81
CA TYR A 30 -2.26 5.63 0.94
C TYR A 30 -2.89 5.48 -0.44
N GLU A 31 -2.05 5.32 -1.46
CA GLU A 31 -2.47 5.15 -2.85
C GLU A 31 -1.57 4.11 -3.53
N CYS A 32 -2.15 3.22 -4.32
CA CYS A 32 -1.40 2.31 -5.17
C CYS A 32 -1.05 3.01 -6.48
N GLN A 33 0.24 3.06 -6.82
CA GLN A 33 0.74 3.75 -8.00
C GLN A 33 1.50 2.79 -8.91
N ALA A 34 1.00 2.59 -10.13
CA ALA A 34 1.70 1.89 -11.19
C ALA A 34 2.28 2.93 -12.16
N ILE A 35 3.43 3.51 -11.78
CA ILE A 35 4.05 4.67 -12.46
C ILE A 35 4.29 4.38 -13.94
N GLN A 36 4.79 3.18 -14.28
CA GLN A 36 5.08 2.80 -15.66
C GLN A 36 3.83 2.73 -16.55
N ALA A 37 2.67 2.42 -15.96
CA ALA A 37 1.38 2.39 -16.66
C ALA A 37 0.61 3.72 -16.57
N ALA A 38 1.16 4.73 -15.86
CA ALA A 38 0.48 5.96 -15.52
C ALA A 38 -0.88 5.75 -14.79
N ILE A 39 -1.02 4.66 -14.04
CA ILE A 39 -2.25 4.32 -13.29
C ILE A 39 -2.05 4.68 -11.82
N ARG A 40 -3.08 5.30 -11.21
CA ARG A 40 -3.19 5.52 -9.77
C ARG A 40 -4.53 5.00 -9.28
N SER A 41 -4.54 4.32 -8.13
CA SER A 41 -5.77 3.87 -7.50
C SER A 41 -6.49 5.05 -6.84
N ARG A 42 -7.70 4.78 -6.32
CA ARG A 42 -8.32 5.73 -5.39
C ARG A 42 -7.52 5.79 -4.09
N PRO A 43 -7.39 6.96 -3.45
CA PRO A 43 -6.74 7.08 -2.15
C PRO A 43 -7.56 6.37 -1.07
N ALA A 44 -6.87 5.74 -0.12
CA ALA A 44 -7.45 5.06 1.04
C ALA A 44 -6.89 5.67 2.33
N ARG A 45 -7.77 6.06 3.26
CA ARG A 45 -7.36 6.59 4.57
C ARG A 45 -7.12 5.42 5.54
N LEU A 46 -5.94 5.39 6.13
CA LEU A 46 -5.59 4.50 7.24
C LEU A 46 -5.63 5.28 8.55
N THR A 47 -6.31 4.74 9.55
CA THR A 47 -6.31 5.24 10.92
C THR A 47 -5.98 4.10 11.86
N VAL A 48 -5.10 4.37 12.83
CA VAL A 48 -4.55 3.39 13.78
C VAL A 48 -5.22 3.52 15.14
#